data_AF-A0A5K1DFA5-F1
#
_entry.id   AF-A0A5K1DFA5-F1
#
_cell.length_a   1.000
_cell.length_b   1.000
_cell.length_c   1.000
_cell.angle_alpha   90.00
_cell.angle_beta   90.00
_cell.angle_gamma   90.00
#
_symmetry.space_group_name_H-M   'P 1'
#
loop_
_entity.id
_entity.type
_entity.pdbx_description
1 polymer ?
#
loop_
_entity_poly.entity_id
_entity_poly.type
_entity_poly.pdbx_seq_one_letter_code
_entity_poly.pdbx_strand_id
1 'polypeptide(L)' 'VSHSLVVSGPLWTGPLHNADHIRDLLSLADQWGWTNAGVEGKNLDKLLRQMHDESDPRLPFGYIKLDE' A
#
# COMPACT_ATOMS: atom_id res chain seq x y z
N VAL A 1 30.74 15.30 -11.55
CA VAL A 1 30.79 14.54 -10.27
C VAL A 1 30.55 13.08 -10.62
N SER A 2 31.48 12.19 -10.28
CA SER A 2 31.28 10.74 -10.47
C SER A 2 30.29 10.27 -9.41
N HIS A 3 29.04 10.01 -9.79
CA HIS A 3 28.07 9.43 -8.86
C HIS A 3 28.41 7.96 -8.66
N SER A 4 29.01 7.64 -7.51
CA SER A 4 29.21 6.27 -7.06
C SER A 4 27.85 5.62 -6.80
N LEU A 5 27.65 4.40 -7.29
CA LEU A 5 26.47 3.60 -6.96
C LEU A 5 26.43 3.35 -5.45
N VAL A 6 25.34 3.76 -4.80
CA VAL A 6 25.08 3.48 -3.38
C VAL A 6 24.25 2.20 -3.30
N VAL A 7 24.73 1.22 -2.55
CA VAL A 7 24.03 -0.04 -2.31
C VAL A 7 23.51 -0.05 -0.86
N SER A 8 22.21 -0.24 -0.71
CA SER A 8 21.53 -0.37 0.59
C SER A 8 20.89 -1.76 0.68
N GLY A 9 21.19 -2.54 1.72
CA GLY A 9 20.57 -3.86 1.92
C GLY A 9 21.28 -4.77 2.91
N PRO A 10 20.72 -5.97 3.18
CA PRO A 10 19.57 -6.60 2.52
C PRO A 10 18.20 -6.03 2.96
N LEU A 11 17.23 -6.02 2.05
CA LEU A 11 15.87 -5.49 2.25
C LEU A 11 14.83 -6.47 1.71
N TRP A 12 13.60 -6.37 2.20
CA TRP A 12 12.47 -7.13 1.67
C TRP A 12 12.00 -6.52 0.34
N THR A 13 12.07 -7.33 -0.73
CA THR A 13 11.64 -6.95 -2.09
C THR A 13 10.42 -7.73 -2.57
N GLY A 14 9.82 -8.55 -1.70
CA GLY A 14 8.59 -9.27 -1.98
C GLY A 14 7.34 -8.41 -1.73
N PRO A 15 6.14 -9.00 -1.85
CA PRO A 15 4.88 -8.31 -1.58
C PRO A 15 4.86 -7.72 -0.16
N LEU A 16 4.46 -6.46 -0.03
CA LEU A 16 4.30 -5.80 1.28
C LEU A 16 3.00 -6.21 1.96
N HIS A 17 2.00 -6.59 1.17
CA HIS A 17 0.66 -6.91 1.63
C HIS A 17 0.16 -8.19 0.94
N ASN A 18 -0.72 -8.90 1.64
CA ASN A 18 -1.47 -10.01 1.07
C ASN A 18 -2.83 -9.47 0.60
N ALA A 19 -3.11 -9.55 -0.70
CA ALA A 19 -4.29 -8.94 -1.30
C ALA A 19 -5.61 -9.49 -0.73
N ASP A 20 -5.69 -10.80 -0.46
CA ASP A 20 -6.87 -11.42 0.14
C ASP A 20 -7.10 -10.92 1.56
N HIS A 21 -6.03 -10.79 2.35
CA HIS A 21 -6.11 -10.25 3.71
C HIS A 21 -6.60 -8.79 3.72
N ILE A 22 -6.10 -7.94 2.81
CA ILE A 22 -6.58 -6.56 2.71
C ILE A 22 -8.04 -6.48 2.28
N ARG A 23 -8.48 -7.39 1.39
CA ARG A 23 -9.89 -7.49 1.00
C ARG A 23 -10.79 -7.85 2.19
N ASP A 24 -10.33 -8.76 3.05
CA ASP A 24 -11.08 -9.13 4.26
C ASP A 24 -11.18 -7.95 5.24
N LEU A 25 -10.09 -7.18 5.41
CA LEU A 25 -10.09 -5.95 6.21
C LEU A 25 -11.06 -4.89 5.67
N LEU A 26 -11.13 -4.71 4.35
CA LEU A 26 -12.12 -3.83 3.71
C LEU A 26 -13.56 -4.25 4.05
N SER A 27 -13.85 -5.55 3.96
CA SER A 27 -15.19 -6.07 4.28
C SER A 27 -15.53 -5.86 5.76
N LEU A 28 -14.59 -6.12 6.68
CA LEU A 28 -14.80 -5.92 8.11
C LEU A 28 -14.98 -4.43 8.46
N ALA A 29 -14.17 -3.54 7.86
CA ALA A 29 -14.28 -2.10 8.09
C ALA A 29 -15.64 -1.55 7.62
N ASP A 30 -16.19 -2.08 6.52
CA ASP A 30 -17.52 -1.75 6.05
C ASP A 30 -18.61 -2.28 6.99
N GLN A 31 -18.51 -3.55 7.41
CA GLN A 31 -19.46 -4.16 8.36
C GLN A 31 -19.50 -3.42 9.71
N TRP A 32 -18.37 -2.92 10.18
CA TRP A 32 -18.30 -2.11 11.41
C TRP A 32 -18.68 -0.64 11.20
N GLY A 33 -19.01 -0.25 9.96
CA GLY A 33 -19.38 1.12 9.60
C GLY A 33 -18.22 2.12 9.68
N TRP A 34 -16.97 1.65 9.79
CA TRP A 34 -15.80 2.49 9.91
C TRP A 34 -15.56 3.30 8.65
N THR A 35 -15.74 2.70 7.48
CA THR A 35 -15.59 3.35 6.17
C THR A 35 -16.61 4.49 5.93
N ASN A 36 -17.73 4.45 6.66
CA ASN A 36 -18.83 5.41 6.54
C ASN A 36 -18.87 6.44 7.69
N ALA A 37 -17.91 6.38 8.63
CA ALA A 37 -17.81 7.27 9.80
C ALA A 37 -17.17 8.64 9.45
N GLY A 38 -17.77 9.39 8.52
CA GLY A 38 -17.32 10.73 8.17
C GLY A 38 -15.98 10.77 7.42
N VAL A 39 -15.20 11.84 7.62
CA VAL A 39 -13.94 12.07 6.87
C VAL A 39 -12.88 11.01 7.19
N GLU A 40 -12.75 10.64 8.46
CA GLU A 40 -11.79 9.62 8.91
C GLU A 40 -12.11 8.25 8.32
N GLY A 41 -13.40 7.89 8.24
CA GLY A 41 -13.85 6.66 7.59
C GLY A 41 -13.53 6.60 6.10
N LYS A 42 -13.73 7.70 5.38
CA LYS A 42 -13.36 7.79 3.95
C LYS A 42 -11.85 7.67 3.74
N ASN A 43 -11.05 8.22 4.66
CA ASN A 43 -9.60 8.09 4.60
C ASN A 43 -9.16 6.63 4.82
N LEU A 44 -9.82 5.90 5.73
CA LEU A 44 -9.56 4.47 5.94
C LEU A 44 -9.91 3.63 4.70
N ASP A 45 -11.08 3.84 4.10
CA ASP A 45 -11.47 3.15 2.86
C ASP A 45 -10.46 3.42 1.73
N LYS A 46 -10.07 4.69 1.55
CA LYS A 46 -9.06 5.07 0.56
C LYS A 46 -7.71 4.36 0.80
N LEU A 47 -7.25 4.33 2.05
CA LEU A 47 -5.99 3.68 2.42
C LEU A 47 -6.02 2.19 2.11
N LEU A 48 -7.06 1.48 2.56
CA LEU A 48 -7.14 0.04 2.37
C LEU A 48 -7.26 -0.36 0.89
N ARG A 49 -7.97 0.44 0.08
CA ARG A 49 -7.99 0.24 -1.38
C ARG A 49 -6.62 0.41 -2.00
N GLN A 50 -5.88 1.47 -1.61
CA GLN A 50 -4.53 1.68 -2.09
C GLN A 50 -3.60 0.51 -1.72
N MET A 51 -3.65 0.03 -0.47
CA MET A 51 -2.88 -1.15 -0.04
C MET A 51 -3.24 -2.41 -0.83
N HIS A 52 -4.51 -2.57 -1.21
CA HIS A 52 -4.96 -3.69 -2.05
C HIS A 52 -4.37 -3.58 -3.47
N ASP A 53 -4.44 -2.40 -4.08
CA ASP A 53 -3.89 -2.16 -5.42
C ASP A 53 -2.35 -2.34 -5.44
N GLU A 54 -1.66 -1.89 -4.38
CA GLU A 54 -0.22 -2.06 -4.19
C GLU A 54 0.20 -3.52 -3.90
N SER A 55 -0.76 -4.42 -3.65
CA SER A 55 -0.49 -5.86 -3.45
C SER A 55 -0.28 -6.62 -4.76
N ASP A 56 -0.41 -5.97 -5.93
CA ASP A 56 -0.24 -6.62 -7.23
C ASP A 56 1.20 -7.12 -7.42
N PRO A 57 1.43 -8.45 -7.58
CA PRO A 57 2.77 -9.02 -7.72
C PRO A 57 3.49 -8.59 -9.01
N ARG A 58 2.79 -7.95 -9.95
CA ARG A 58 3.37 -7.39 -11.18
C ARG A 58 4.03 -6.03 -10.95
N LEU A 59 3.77 -5.38 -9.82
CA LEU A 59 4.40 -4.11 -9.46
C LEU A 59 5.82 -4.35 -8.93
N PRO A 60 6.81 -3.55 -9.37
CA PRO A 60 8.16 -3.62 -8.82
C PRO A 60 8.19 -3.10 -7.38
N PHE A 61 9.22 -3.50 -6.63
CA PHE A 61 9.47 -2.92 -5.30
C PHE A 61 9.85 -1.44 -5.41
N GLY A 62 9.46 -0.66 -4.39
CA GLY A 62 9.71 0.78 -4.34
C GLY A 62 8.67 1.59 -5.13
N TYR A 63 8.95 2.88 -5.33
CA TYR A 63 8.08 3.79 -6.04
C TYR A 63 8.90 4.86 -6.76
N ILE A 64 8.30 5.48 -7.77
CA ILE A 64 8.85 6.64 -8.46
C ILE A 64 8.07 7.86 -7.98
N LYS A 65 8.79 8.85 -7.45
CA LYS A 65 8.22 10.17 -7.18
C LYS A 65 8.18 10.96 -8.47
N LEU A 66 7.00 11.44 -8.85
CA LEU A 66 6.80 12.17 -10.10
C LEU A 66 7.17 13.66 -10.00
N ASP A 67 7.27 14.18 -8.77
CA ASP A 67 7.56 15.58 -8.44
C ASP A 67 9.04 15.83 -8.11
N GLU A 68 9.87 14.79 -8.08
CA GLU A 68 11.34 14.86 -8.06
C GLU A 68 11.92 14.87 -9.48
#